data_AF-A0A1L5KXX9-F1
#
_entry.id   AF-A0A1L5KXX9-F1
#
_cell.length_a   1.000
_cell.length_b   1.000
_cell.length_c   1.000
_cell.angle_alpha   90.00
_cell.angle_beta   90.00
_cell.angle_gamma   90.00
#
_symmetry.space_group_name_H-M   'P 1'
#
loop_
_entity.id
_entity.type
_entity.pdbx_description
1 polymer ?
#
loop_
_entity_poly.entity_id
_entity_poly.type
_entity_poly.pdbx_seq_one_letter_code
_entity_poly.pdbx_strand_id
1 'polypeptide(L)' 'KPATVETGAEIQVPLFVGEGEKVKVDTRDGSYLGREN' A
#
# COMPACT_ATOMS: atom_id res chain seq x y z
N LYS A 1 2.13 -5.57 -7.54
CA LYS A 1 3.43 -5.94 -6.95
C LYS A 1 3.29 -5.99 -5.43
N PRO A 2 3.90 -6.94 -4.73
CA PRO A 2 4.00 -6.86 -3.27
C PRO A 2 4.83 -5.63 -2.89
N ALA A 3 4.41 -4.91 -1.86
CA ALA A 3 5.12 -3.79 -1.29
C ALA A 3 5.02 -3.83 0.23
N THR A 4 6.13 -3.54 0.91
CA THR A 4 6.17 -3.38 2.36
C THR A 4 5.90 -1.92 2.70
N VAL A 5 4.87 -1.68 3.50
CA VAL A 5 4.59 -0.33 4.02
C VAL A 5 5.49 -0.03 5.23
N GLU A 6 5.58 1.23 5.64
CA GLU A 6 6.41 1.69 6.78
C GLU A 6 6.13 0.94 8.09
N THR A 7 4.92 0.40 8.25
CA THR A 7 4.51 -0.38 9.42
C THR A 7 5.03 -1.82 9.40
N GLY A 8 5.71 -2.24 8.33
CA GLY A 8 6.22 -3.61 8.13
C GLY A 8 5.23 -4.59 7.54
N ALA A 9 3.99 -4.16 7.23
CA ALA A 9 3.00 -5.01 6.56
C ALA A 9 3.30 -5.13 5.07
N GLU A 10 3.21 -6.35 4.52
CA GLU A 10 3.29 -6.59 3.07
C GLU A 10 1.88 -6.58 2.47
N ILE A 11 1.69 -5.72 1.46
CA ILE A 11 0.42 -5.56 0.76
C ILE A 11 0.60 -5.62 -0.75
N GLN A 12 -0.47 -5.92 -1.48
CA GLN A 12 -0.45 -5.86 -2.94
C GLN A 12 -0.80 -4.46 -3.42
N VAL A 13 0.15 -3.79 -4.06
CA VAL A 13 -0.05 -2.46 -4.67
C VAL A 13 -0.03 -2.52 -6.20
N PRO A 14 -0.74 -1.62 -6.89
CA PRO A 14 -0.64 -1.48 -8.33
C PRO A 14 0.78 -1.14 -8.81
N LEU A 15 1.08 -1.46 -10.08
CA LEU A 15 2.42 -1.26 -10.65
C LEU A 15 2.85 0.21 -10.73
N PHE A 16 1.88 1.13 -10.77
CA PHE A 16 2.12 2.57 -10.87
C PHE A 16 2.46 3.23 -9.52
N VAL A 17 2.37 2.49 -8.40
CA VAL A 17 2.73 2.98 -7.04
C VAL A 17 4.25 2.91 -6.84
N GLY A 18 4.87 4.06 -6.57
CA GLY A 18 6.29 4.23 -6.27
C GLY A 18 6.60 4.25 -4.78
N GLU A 19 7.90 4.25 -4.45
CA GLU A 19 8.38 4.45 -3.07
C GLU A 19 8.17 5.91 -2.64
N GLY A 20 7.76 6.12 -1.39
CA GLY A 20 7.46 7.45 -0.84
C GLY A 20 6.05 7.98 -1.13
N GLU A 21 5.24 7.29 -1.92
CA GLU A 21 3.81 7.62 -2.08
C GLU A 21 2.98 7.15 -0.88
N LYS A 22 2.04 7.99 -0.46
CA LYS A 22 1.06 7.62 0.57
C LYS A 22 -0.09 6.86 -0.03
N VAL A 23 -0.34 5.68 0.52
CA VAL A 23 -1.41 4.78 0.09
C VAL A 23 -2.32 4.47 1.25
N LYS A 24 -3.62 4.43 0.97
CA LYS A 24 -4.63 4.03 1.92
C LYS A 24 -4.84 2.54 1.81
N VAL A 25 -4.80 1.86 2.95
CA VAL A 25 -4.82 0.41 3.05
C VAL A 25 -5.84 0.01 4.10
N ASP A 26 -6.59 -1.06 3.87
CA ASP A 26 -7.46 -1.65 4.86
C ASP A 26 -6.60 -2.54 5.77
N THR A 27 -6.60 -2.24 7.07
CA THR A 27 -5.78 -2.94 8.06
C THR A 27 -6.38 -4.26 8.52
N ARG A 28 -7.62 -4.58 8.12
CA ARG A 28 -8.30 -5.83 8.50
C ARG A 28 -7.89 -6.98 7.59
N ASP A 29 -7.70 -6.71 6.30
CA ASP A 29 -7.36 -7.70 5.28
C ASP A 29 -6.06 -7.38 4.51
N GLY A 30 -5.46 -6.20 4.72
CA GLY A 30 -4.25 -5.76 4.02
C GLY A 30 -4.52 -5.27 2.59
N SER A 31 -5.79 -5.03 2.23
CA SER A 31 -6.17 -4.62 0.88
C SER A 31 -5.81 -3.16 0.62
N TYR A 32 -5.26 -2.89 -0.56
CA TYR A 32 -5.05 -1.52 -1.03
C TYR A 32 -6.40 -0.85 -1.35
N LEU A 33 -6.69 0.29 -0.74
CA LEU A 33 -7.93 1.07 -0.92
C LEU A 33 -7.77 2.25 -1.88
N GLY A 34 -6.57 2.84 -1.99
CA GLY A 34 -6.35 3.98 -2.88
C GLY A 34 -5.10 4.77 -2.55
N ARG A 35 -4.91 5.91 -3.24
CA ARG A 35 -3.87 6.89 -2.93
C ARG A 35 -4.44 8.00 -2.07
N GLU A 36 -3.65 8.46 -1.10
CA GLU A 36 -3.94 9.69 -0.37
C GLU A 36 -3.05 10.80 -0.92
N ASN A 37 -3.65 11.92 -1.34
CA ASN A 37 -2.97 13.08 -1.93
C ASN A 37 -2.87 14.20 -0.90
#